data_AF-A0A554QZ71-F1
#
_entry.id   AF-A0A554QZ71-F1
#
_cell.length_a   1.000
_cell.length_b   1.000
_cell.length_c   1.000
_cell.angle_alpha   90.00
_cell.angle_beta   90.00
_cell.angle_gamma   90.00
#
_symmetry.space_group_name_H-M   'P 1'
#
loop_
_entity.id
_entity.type
_entity.pdbx_description
1 polymer ?
#
loop_
_entity_poly.entity_id
_entity_poly.type
_entity_poly.pdbx_seq_one_letter_code
_entity_poly.pdbx_strand_id
1 'polypeptide(L)'
;MNTPVVIDRFRFRWFVPPTLGDTIRWGLSWNSDSPRRWAVLEPDWTCTADVRRSSAPTTRRLTADPDVDVTQQPSIGRVGNLQFMFNADLPVPTQIEVSGALHLLAGTARENSNARQAWRDFDADALTTGVVRGLRLVSIASDMQFDPRQPHGPNWGWTSMQFVSGTAQFYELAHPPQGLRSYRLTDRENGPYREDFLVVDLETD
;
A
#
# COMPACT_ATOMS: atom_id res chain seq x y z
N MET A 1 5.16 11.41 -14.56
CA MET A 1 4.58 11.75 -13.22
C MET A 1 5.35 11.00 -12.16
N ASN A 2 5.77 11.64 -11.06
CA ASN A 2 6.43 10.96 -9.94
C ASN A 2 5.36 10.40 -8.99
N THR A 3 5.27 9.07 -8.94
CA THR A 3 4.31 8.33 -8.13
C THR A 3 5.05 7.75 -6.93
N PRO A 4 4.66 8.08 -5.69
CA PRO A 4 5.24 7.44 -4.53
C PRO A 4 4.73 6.02 -4.41
N VAL A 5 5.66 5.08 -4.23
CA VAL A 5 5.39 3.66 -4.02
C VAL A 5 6.02 3.22 -2.71
N VAL A 6 5.22 2.70 -1.80
CA VAL A 6 5.64 2.16 -0.51
C VAL A 6 5.98 0.69 -0.64
N ILE A 7 7.14 0.32 -0.11
CA ILE A 7 7.60 -1.05 0.10
C ILE A 7 7.72 -1.26 1.61
N ASP A 8 6.82 -2.06 2.17
CA ASP A 8 6.88 -2.46 3.58
C ASP A 8 7.91 -3.58 3.83
N ARG A 9 8.13 -3.89 5.11
CA ARG A 9 9.08 -4.92 5.55
C ARG A 9 8.82 -6.31 4.95
N PHE A 10 7.57 -6.71 4.71
CA PHE A 10 7.24 -8.01 4.12
C PHE A 10 7.61 -8.02 2.65
N ARG A 11 7.17 -7.01 1.90
CA ARG A 11 7.46 -6.87 0.46
C ARG A 11 8.96 -6.70 0.22
N PHE A 12 9.67 -6.01 1.10
CA PHE A 12 11.13 -5.85 1.06
C PHE A 12 11.88 -7.19 1.20
N ARG A 13 11.31 -8.17 1.90
CA ARG A 13 11.87 -9.52 2.02
C ARG A 13 11.58 -10.40 0.80
N TRP A 14 10.51 -10.10 0.07
CA TRP A 14 10.05 -10.92 -1.06
C TRP A 14 10.66 -10.45 -2.38
N PHE A 15 10.87 -9.14 -2.52
CA PHE A 15 11.33 -8.52 -3.75
C PHE A 15 12.73 -7.91 -3.59
N VAL A 16 13.45 -7.82 -4.70
CA VAL A 16 14.73 -7.11 -4.78
C VAL A 16 14.43 -5.61 -4.70
N PRO A 17 15.00 -4.86 -3.73
CA PRO A 17 14.79 -3.44 -3.65
C PRO A 17 15.46 -2.75 -4.86
N PRO A 18 14.82 -1.75 -5.45
CA PRO A 18 15.37 -1.06 -6.60
C PRO A 18 16.56 -0.18 -6.24
N THR A 19 17.32 0.19 -7.26
CA THR A 19 18.33 1.25 -7.22
C THR A 19 17.88 2.45 -8.04
N LEU A 20 18.46 3.62 -7.78
CA LEU A 20 18.18 4.84 -8.54
C LEU A 20 18.52 4.63 -10.02
N GLY A 21 17.60 5.01 -10.90
CA GLY A 21 17.71 4.84 -12.35
C GLY A 21 17.24 3.49 -12.89
N ASP A 22 16.88 2.52 -12.03
CA ASP A 22 16.34 1.25 -12.50
C ASP A 22 15.01 1.44 -13.22
N THR A 23 14.87 0.78 -14.37
CA THR A 23 13.57 0.56 -15.01
C THR A 23 12.92 -0.65 -14.37
N ILE A 24 11.74 -0.46 -13.77
CA ILE A 24 11.02 -1.51 -13.07
C ILE A 24 9.76 -1.92 -13.81
N ARG A 25 9.28 -3.13 -13.50
CA ARG A 25 7.95 -3.62 -13.86
C ARG A 25 7.28 -4.15 -12.60
N TRP A 26 6.32 -3.42 -12.08
CA TRP A 26 5.69 -3.69 -10.79
C TRP A 26 4.18 -3.84 -10.91
N GLY A 27 3.64 -4.74 -10.09
CA GLY A 27 2.24 -4.79 -9.73
C GLY A 27 2.01 -3.94 -8.49
N LEU A 28 1.23 -2.88 -8.66
CA LEU A 28 0.95 -1.90 -7.61
C LEU A 28 -0.50 -2.04 -7.15
N SER A 29 -0.75 -1.68 -5.89
CA SER A 29 -2.11 -1.49 -5.41
C SER A 29 -2.31 -0.15 -4.73
N TRP A 30 -3.55 0.30 -4.75
CA TRP A 30 -4.02 1.38 -3.90
C TRP A 30 -5.01 0.80 -2.90
N ASN A 31 -4.82 1.14 -1.62
CA ASN A 31 -5.82 0.94 -0.58
C ASN A 31 -6.30 -0.50 -0.30
N SER A 32 -5.54 -1.55 -0.64
CA SER A 32 -5.97 -2.95 -0.39
C SER A 32 -6.06 -3.31 1.10
N ASP A 33 -5.19 -2.73 1.93
CA ASP A 33 -5.02 -3.17 3.33
C ASP A 33 -5.46 -2.10 4.36
N SER A 34 -5.44 -0.81 3.99
CA SER A 34 -6.01 0.29 4.78
C SER A 34 -5.98 1.61 3.99
N PRO A 35 -7.12 2.11 3.50
CA PRO A 35 -7.15 3.31 2.64
C PRO A 35 -6.59 4.57 3.28
N ARG A 36 -6.57 4.63 4.62
CA ARG A 36 -6.06 5.78 5.39
C ARG A 36 -4.59 5.66 5.74
N ARG A 37 -4.02 4.45 5.70
CA ARG A 37 -2.67 4.20 6.22
C ARG A 37 -1.63 4.96 5.40
N TRP A 38 -1.74 4.93 4.08
CA TRP A 38 -0.73 5.56 3.22
C TRP A 38 -0.95 7.06 3.04
N ALA A 39 -2.20 7.54 3.09
CA ALA A 39 -2.54 8.97 3.00
C ALA A 39 -1.71 9.90 3.91
N VAL A 40 -1.25 9.42 5.07
CA VAL A 40 -0.42 10.20 6.00
C VAL A 40 1.04 10.31 5.55
N LEU A 41 1.55 9.37 4.76
CA LEU A 41 2.95 9.35 4.32
C LEU A 41 3.20 10.34 3.18
N GLU A 42 2.28 10.39 2.21
CA GLU A 42 2.40 11.24 1.02
C GLU A 42 1.10 12.04 0.82
N PRO A 43 0.79 12.98 1.74
CA PRO A 43 -0.50 13.67 1.78
C PRO A 43 -0.72 14.60 0.58
N ASP A 44 0.36 15.11 -0.01
CA ASP A 44 0.31 16.07 -1.11
C ASP A 44 0.24 15.40 -2.48
N TRP A 45 0.49 14.09 -2.56
CA TRP A 45 0.40 13.36 -3.82
C TRP A 45 -1.04 12.94 -4.08
N THR A 46 -1.58 13.41 -5.20
CA THR A 46 -2.87 12.96 -5.73
C THR A 46 -2.82 12.76 -7.24
N CYS A 47 -3.68 11.88 -7.75
CA CYS A 47 -3.95 11.77 -9.19
C CYS A 47 -5.37 11.32 -9.48
N THR A 48 -5.91 11.70 -10.64
CA THR A 48 -7.22 11.21 -11.11
C THR A 48 -7.01 10.07 -12.08
N ALA A 49 -7.54 8.89 -11.75
CA ALA A 49 -7.36 7.67 -12.53
C ALA A 49 -8.66 7.24 -13.20
N ASP A 50 -8.57 6.86 -14.47
CA ASP A 50 -9.65 6.14 -15.15
C ASP A 50 -9.74 4.72 -14.60
N VAL A 51 -10.96 4.22 -14.45
CA VAL A 51 -11.22 2.92 -13.84
C VAL A 51 -11.77 1.94 -14.84
N ARG A 52 -11.24 0.72 -14.79
CA ARG A 52 -11.83 -0.45 -15.43
C ARG A 52 -11.90 -1.61 -14.45
N ARG A 53 -12.73 -2.60 -14.78
CA ARG A 53 -12.83 -3.84 -13.99
C ARG A 53 -11.58 -4.70 -14.23
N SER A 54 -11.08 -5.32 -13.15
CA SER A 54 -10.14 -6.44 -13.25
C SER A 54 -10.89 -7.69 -13.72
N SER A 55 -10.13 -8.67 -14.22
CA SER A 55 -10.64 -10.01 -14.51
C SER A 55 -10.93 -10.83 -13.25
N ALA A 56 -10.46 -10.39 -12.08
CA ALA A 56 -10.66 -11.09 -10.82
C ALA A 56 -12.15 -11.07 -10.38
N PRO A 57 -12.61 -12.15 -9.72
CA PRO A 57 -13.99 -12.25 -9.25
C PRO A 57 -14.32 -11.19 -8.20
N THR A 58 -15.60 -10.81 -8.11
CA THR A 58 -16.09 -9.93 -7.05
C THR A 58 -15.84 -10.54 -5.68
N THR A 59 -15.50 -9.70 -4.72
CA THR A 59 -15.23 -10.08 -3.33
C THR A 59 -16.26 -9.45 -2.40
N ARG A 60 -16.45 -10.02 -1.22
CA ARG A 60 -17.31 -9.45 -0.18
C ARG A 60 -16.41 -8.90 0.92
N ARG A 61 -16.48 -7.59 1.18
CA ARG A 61 -15.82 -6.99 2.34
C ARG A 61 -16.70 -7.27 3.55
N LEU A 62 -16.23 -8.19 4.38
CA LEU A 62 -16.86 -8.52 5.65
C LEU A 62 -16.70 -7.36 6.63
N THR A 63 -17.79 -7.02 7.28
CA THR A 63 -17.85 -6.06 8.37
C THR A 63 -18.34 -6.74 9.64
N ALA A 64 -18.39 -6.02 10.75
CA ALA A 64 -18.93 -6.57 12.00
C ALA A 64 -20.43 -6.92 11.90
N ASP A 65 -21.14 -6.34 10.93
CA ASP A 65 -22.56 -6.57 10.68
C ASP A 65 -22.76 -7.10 9.25
N PRO A 66 -23.14 -8.38 9.07
CA PRO A 66 -23.30 -8.98 7.75
C PRO A 66 -24.26 -8.22 6.81
N ASP A 67 -25.20 -7.45 7.36
CA ASP A 67 -26.16 -6.66 6.59
C ASP A 67 -25.54 -5.40 5.98
N VAL A 68 -24.35 -4.98 6.46
CA VAL A 68 -23.57 -3.86 5.90
C VAL A 68 -22.32 -4.31 5.13
N ASP A 69 -22.18 -5.62 4.90
CA ASP A 69 -21.16 -6.14 4.01
C ASP A 69 -21.32 -5.59 2.61
N VAL A 70 -20.20 -5.16 2.02
CA VAL A 70 -20.21 -4.53 0.70
C VAL A 70 -19.59 -5.49 -0.31
N THR A 71 -20.31 -5.73 -1.39
CA THR A 71 -19.76 -6.40 -2.57
C THR A 71 -18.82 -5.44 -3.29
N GLN A 72 -17.57 -5.85 -3.44
CA GLN A 72 -16.52 -5.10 -4.12
C GLN A 72 -16.13 -5.79 -5.42
N GLN A 73 -15.79 -4.99 -6.42
CA GLN A 73 -15.18 -5.46 -7.67
C GLN A 73 -13.71 -5.05 -7.67
N PRO A 74 -12.78 -6.02 -7.65
CA PRO A 74 -11.39 -5.75 -8.00
C PRO A 74 -11.34 -4.98 -9.32
N SER A 75 -10.63 -3.87 -9.30
CA SER A 75 -10.62 -2.86 -10.35
C SER A 75 -9.21 -2.35 -10.57
N ILE A 76 -8.98 -1.77 -11.73
CA ILE A 76 -7.69 -1.27 -12.18
C ILE A 76 -7.85 0.21 -12.44
N GLY A 77 -7.09 1.02 -11.71
CA GLY A 77 -6.94 2.45 -11.95
C GLY A 77 -5.81 2.69 -12.94
N ARG A 78 -5.98 3.65 -13.85
CA ARG A 78 -5.00 3.99 -14.88
C ARG A 78 -4.79 5.50 -14.99
N VAL A 79 -3.52 5.91 -15.06
CA VAL A 79 -3.07 7.27 -15.38
C VAL A 79 -1.85 7.18 -16.30
N GLY A 80 -2.02 7.37 -17.61
CA GLY A 80 -0.92 7.16 -18.56
C GLY A 80 -0.40 5.72 -18.51
N ASN A 81 0.89 5.56 -18.20
CA ASN A 81 1.55 4.26 -17.98
C ASN A 81 1.48 3.74 -16.54
N LEU A 82 0.95 4.53 -15.59
CA LEU A 82 0.65 4.05 -14.25
C LEU A 82 -0.63 3.20 -14.27
N GLN A 83 -0.53 1.98 -13.77
CA GLN A 83 -1.65 1.08 -13.50
C GLN A 83 -1.52 0.44 -12.11
N PHE A 84 -2.63 0.37 -11.39
CA PHE A 84 -2.66 -0.23 -10.05
C PHE A 84 -4.00 -0.90 -9.78
N MET A 85 -3.98 -1.93 -8.94
CA MET A 85 -5.18 -2.61 -8.48
C MET A 85 -5.78 -1.93 -7.25
N PHE A 86 -7.10 -1.93 -7.16
CA PHE A 86 -7.82 -1.54 -5.94
C PHE A 86 -9.18 -2.26 -5.91
N ASN A 87 -9.87 -2.23 -4.78
CA ASN A 87 -11.22 -2.77 -4.66
C ASN A 87 -12.22 -1.62 -4.71
N ALA A 88 -13.10 -1.62 -5.72
CA ALA A 88 -14.18 -0.64 -5.85
C ALA A 88 -15.48 -1.18 -5.28
N ASP A 89 -16.17 -0.41 -4.46
CA ASP A 89 -17.56 -0.71 -4.06
C ASP A 89 -18.45 -0.64 -5.32
N LEU A 90 -19.44 -1.53 -5.44
CA LEU A 90 -20.39 -1.50 -6.55
C LEU A 90 -21.43 -0.37 -6.36
N PRO A 91 -21.80 0.37 -7.42
CA PRO A 91 -21.31 0.27 -8.80
C PRO A 91 -19.90 0.83 -8.97
N VAL A 92 -19.08 0.17 -9.82
CA VAL A 92 -17.70 0.61 -10.09
C VAL A 92 -17.73 2.01 -10.72
N PRO A 93 -17.04 3.00 -10.11
CA PRO A 93 -16.96 4.35 -10.67
C PRO A 93 -16.16 4.35 -11.97
N THR A 94 -16.38 5.33 -12.84
CA THR A 94 -15.60 5.49 -14.07
C THR A 94 -14.24 6.15 -13.82
N GLN A 95 -14.14 6.95 -12.76
CA GLN A 95 -12.93 7.64 -12.34
C GLN A 95 -12.83 7.67 -10.81
N ILE A 96 -11.61 7.72 -10.29
CA ILE A 96 -11.32 7.88 -8.87
C ILE A 96 -10.22 8.92 -8.67
N GLU A 97 -10.23 9.57 -7.51
CA GLU A 97 -9.08 10.30 -7.00
C GLU A 97 -8.26 9.37 -6.09
N VAL A 98 -6.97 9.29 -6.38
CA VAL A 98 -5.98 8.47 -5.70
C VAL A 98 -5.09 9.39 -4.89
N SER A 99 -4.80 9.05 -3.64
CA SER A 99 -3.92 9.84 -2.77
C SER A 99 -3.07 8.95 -1.86
N GLY A 100 -1.96 9.47 -1.34
CA GLY A 100 -1.24 8.86 -0.22
C GLY A 100 -0.13 7.86 -0.54
N ALA A 101 0.18 7.60 -1.81
CA ALA A 101 1.07 6.53 -2.29
C ALA A 101 0.40 5.20 -2.59
N LEU A 102 1.01 4.51 -3.56
CA LEU A 102 0.70 3.14 -3.94
C LEU A 102 1.55 2.16 -3.13
N HIS A 103 1.13 0.92 -3.05
CA HIS A 103 1.84 -0.15 -2.37
C HIS A 103 2.38 -1.16 -3.38
N LEU A 104 3.58 -1.68 -3.15
CA LEU A 104 4.14 -2.75 -3.97
C LEU A 104 3.49 -4.09 -3.62
N LEU A 105 2.73 -4.67 -4.54
CA LEU A 105 2.23 -6.04 -4.41
C LEU A 105 3.15 -7.06 -5.08
N ALA A 106 3.64 -6.77 -6.28
CA ALA A 106 4.45 -7.68 -7.07
C ALA A 106 5.64 -6.92 -7.70
N GLY A 107 6.85 -7.42 -7.51
CA GLY A 107 8.06 -6.82 -8.09
C GLY A 107 9.10 -7.85 -8.50
N THR A 108 10.34 -7.43 -8.74
CA THR A 108 11.43 -8.35 -9.09
C THR A 108 11.62 -9.36 -7.97
N ALA A 109 11.20 -10.61 -8.20
CA ALA A 109 11.14 -11.63 -7.16
C ALA A 109 12.56 -12.06 -6.73
N ARG A 110 12.77 -12.15 -5.43
CA ARG A 110 13.84 -13.00 -4.88
C ARG A 110 13.45 -14.46 -5.03
N GLU A 111 14.34 -15.38 -4.70
CA GLU A 111 14.01 -16.81 -4.55
C GLU A 111 13.10 -17.04 -3.33
N ASN A 112 11.83 -16.67 -3.47
CA ASN A 112 10.83 -16.70 -2.41
C ASN A 112 9.48 -17.17 -2.98
N SER A 113 8.86 -18.16 -2.35
CA SER A 113 7.56 -18.69 -2.79
C SER A 113 6.45 -17.65 -2.73
N ASN A 114 6.45 -16.77 -1.73
CA ASN A 114 5.46 -15.72 -1.57
C ASN A 114 5.60 -14.66 -2.66
N ALA A 115 6.84 -14.36 -3.09
CA ALA A 115 7.09 -13.45 -4.21
C ALA A 115 6.49 -14.00 -5.52
N ARG A 116 6.65 -15.30 -5.77
CA ARG A 116 6.05 -15.96 -6.94
C ARG A 116 4.53 -16.04 -6.84
N GLN A 117 4.00 -16.32 -5.65
CA GLN A 117 2.56 -16.38 -5.43
C GLN A 117 1.91 -15.01 -5.63
N ALA A 118 2.54 -13.94 -5.13
CA ALA A 118 2.08 -12.57 -5.36
C ALA A 118 1.93 -12.24 -6.86
N TRP A 119 2.82 -12.72 -7.72
CA TRP A 119 2.69 -12.58 -9.18
C TRP A 119 1.56 -13.41 -9.80
N ARG A 120 1.24 -14.58 -9.24
CA ARG A 120 0.13 -15.42 -9.72
C ARG A 120 -1.22 -14.84 -9.35
N ASP A 121 -1.31 -14.19 -8.20
CA ASP A 121 -2.54 -13.59 -7.69
C ASP A 121 -2.78 -12.19 -8.26
N PHE A 122 -1.76 -11.56 -8.84
CA PHE A 122 -1.84 -10.22 -9.42
C PHE A 122 -2.39 -10.24 -10.84
N ASP A 123 -3.28 -9.30 -11.16
CA ASP A 123 -3.81 -9.13 -12.51
C ASP A 123 -2.72 -8.59 -13.44
N ALA A 124 -2.30 -9.41 -14.41
CA ALA A 124 -1.22 -9.06 -15.34
C ALA A 124 -1.53 -7.83 -16.21
N ASP A 125 -2.80 -7.44 -16.33
CA ASP A 125 -3.18 -6.24 -17.06
C ASP A 125 -2.95 -4.96 -16.24
N ALA A 126 -2.73 -5.04 -14.92
CA ALA A 126 -2.59 -3.90 -14.02
C ALA A 126 -1.12 -3.50 -13.77
N LEU A 127 -0.24 -3.74 -14.72
CA LEU A 127 1.20 -3.55 -14.53
C LEU A 127 1.66 -2.13 -14.85
N THR A 128 2.51 -1.62 -13.97
CA THR A 128 3.21 -0.34 -14.12
C THR A 128 4.65 -0.59 -14.55
N THR A 129 5.08 0.16 -15.55
CA THR A 129 6.49 0.30 -15.91
C THR A 129 6.91 1.74 -15.65
N GLY A 130 8.09 1.93 -15.06
CA GLY A 130 8.59 3.26 -14.74
C GLY A 130 10.05 3.23 -14.33
N VAL A 131 10.62 4.42 -14.13
CA VAL A 131 12.01 4.63 -13.73
C VAL A 131 12.07 5.12 -12.29
N VAL A 132 12.97 4.54 -11.51
CA VAL A 132 13.17 4.91 -10.11
C VAL A 132 13.96 6.22 -10.04
N ARG A 133 13.34 7.29 -9.55
CA ARG A 133 13.96 8.63 -9.48
C ARG A 133 14.35 9.07 -8.07
N GLY A 134 13.69 8.52 -7.06
CA GLY A 134 13.94 8.84 -5.66
C GLY A 134 13.80 7.61 -4.79
N LEU A 135 14.62 7.55 -3.74
CA LEU A 135 14.54 6.56 -2.67
C LEU A 135 14.52 7.31 -1.34
N ARG A 136 13.55 6.99 -0.49
CA ARG A 136 13.38 7.59 0.83
C ARG A 136 13.14 6.49 1.85
N LEU A 137 13.91 6.46 2.93
CA LEU A 137 13.54 5.70 4.13
C LEU A 137 12.55 6.53 4.92
N VAL A 138 11.40 5.94 5.24
CA VAL A 138 10.40 6.56 6.10
C VAL A 138 10.26 5.74 7.36
N SER A 139 10.47 6.35 8.52
CA SER A 139 10.27 5.73 9.83
C SER A 139 9.12 6.44 10.54
N ILE A 140 8.03 5.74 10.84
CA ILE A 140 6.80 6.32 11.38
C ILE A 140 6.26 5.48 12.53
N ALA A 141 5.67 6.13 13.54
CA ALA A 141 4.99 5.41 14.60
C ALA A 141 3.60 4.99 14.13
N SER A 142 3.23 3.74 14.42
CA SER A 142 1.88 3.22 14.32
C SER A 142 1.35 2.91 15.71
N ASP A 143 0.06 3.16 15.92
CA ASP A 143 -0.62 2.83 17.16
C ASP A 143 -2.02 2.26 16.86
N MET A 144 -2.57 1.56 17.84
CA MET A 144 -3.91 1.01 17.77
C MET A 144 -4.91 2.14 18.00
N GLN A 145 -5.59 2.57 16.94
CA GLN A 145 -6.67 3.54 17.05
C GLN A 145 -8.02 2.84 17.18
N PHE A 146 -8.88 3.41 18.04
CA PHE A 146 -10.27 3.04 18.16
C PHE A 146 -11.00 3.31 16.83
N ASP A 147 -11.79 2.35 16.33
CA ASP A 147 -12.69 2.59 15.21
C ASP A 147 -14.01 3.19 15.72
N PRO A 148 -14.30 4.48 15.49
CA PRO A 148 -15.54 5.10 15.93
C PRO A 148 -16.81 4.52 15.28
N ARG A 149 -16.68 3.75 14.19
CA ARG A 149 -17.80 3.08 13.51
C ARG A 149 -18.13 1.70 14.07
N GLN A 150 -17.28 1.15 14.93
CA GLN A 150 -17.53 -0.11 15.62
C GLN A 150 -17.49 0.13 17.13
N PRO A 151 -18.52 0.78 17.67
CA PRO A 151 -18.48 1.09 19.08
C PRO A 151 -18.81 -0.18 19.90
N HIS A 152 -18.10 -0.31 21.03
CA HIS A 152 -18.53 -0.92 22.29
C HIS A 152 -17.98 -2.30 22.70
N GLY A 153 -17.64 -2.39 24.00
CA GLY A 153 -17.62 -3.63 24.79
C GLY A 153 -16.32 -3.92 25.56
N PRO A 154 -16.38 -4.69 26.67
CA PRO A 154 -15.21 -5.09 27.48
C PRO A 154 -14.19 -5.96 26.73
N ASN A 155 -14.51 -6.42 25.51
CA ASN A 155 -13.61 -7.15 24.64
C ASN A 155 -12.98 -6.19 23.62
N TRP A 156 -11.81 -5.67 23.97
CA TRP A 156 -10.94 -4.78 23.18
C TRP A 156 -10.34 -5.46 21.92
N GLY A 157 -11.18 -6.07 21.07
CA GLY A 157 -10.73 -7.02 20.04
C GLY A 157 -10.37 -6.45 18.67
N TRP A 158 -10.86 -5.26 18.29
CA TRP A 158 -10.74 -4.79 16.90
C TRP A 158 -10.33 -3.32 16.84
N THR A 159 -9.08 -3.04 17.24
CA THR A 159 -8.43 -1.77 16.92
C THR A 159 -7.65 -1.94 15.61
N SER A 160 -7.69 -0.93 14.73
CA SER A 160 -6.89 -0.95 13.51
C SER A 160 -5.59 -0.20 13.75
N MET A 161 -4.47 -0.78 13.32
CA MET A 161 -3.18 -0.12 13.40
C MET A 161 -3.16 1.04 12.39
N GLN A 162 -3.00 2.26 12.90
CA GLN A 162 -2.94 3.49 12.09
C GLN A 162 -1.63 4.22 12.36
N PHE A 163 -1.12 4.95 11.37
CA PHE A 163 0.03 5.81 11.61
C PHE A 163 -0.33 7.03 12.44
N VAL A 164 0.54 7.38 13.38
CA VAL A 164 0.43 8.57 14.20
C VAL A 164 0.99 9.74 13.40
N SER A 165 0.11 10.64 12.96
CA SER A 165 0.49 11.83 12.20
C SER A 165 1.55 12.67 12.94
N GLY A 166 2.47 13.25 12.18
CA GLY A 166 3.58 14.06 12.72
C GLY A 166 4.76 13.27 13.30
N THR A 167 4.69 11.93 13.34
CA THR A 167 5.80 11.09 13.84
C THR A 167 6.72 10.55 12.74
N ALA A 168 6.40 10.85 11.48
CA ALA A 168 7.15 10.42 10.31
C ALA A 168 8.52 11.10 10.27
N GLN A 169 9.56 10.31 9.99
CA GLN A 169 10.91 10.77 9.73
C GLN A 169 11.32 10.30 8.35
N PHE A 170 11.76 11.24 7.51
CA PHE A 170 12.13 11.00 6.12
C PHE A 170 13.64 11.14 5.96
N TYR A 171 14.25 10.18 5.28
CA TYR A 171 15.68 10.19 4.96
C TYR A 171 15.85 9.87 3.48
N GLU A 172 16.38 10.81 2.70
CA GLU A 172 16.75 10.55 1.32
C GLU A 172 17.91 9.56 1.25
N LEU A 173 17.84 8.64 0.29
CA LEU A 173 18.81 7.56 0.14
C LEU A 173 19.42 7.58 -1.27
N ALA A 174 20.74 7.42 -1.34
CA ALA A 174 21.43 7.14 -2.60
C ALA A 174 21.31 5.65 -3.01
N HIS A 175 21.08 4.76 -2.04
CA HIS A 175 21.03 3.31 -2.24
C HIS A 175 19.94 2.69 -1.36
N PRO A 176 19.32 1.56 -1.77
CA PRO A 176 18.34 0.89 -0.94
C PRO A 176 18.94 0.47 0.42
N PRO A 177 18.16 0.51 1.51
CA PRO A 177 18.64 0.12 2.82
C PRO A 177 18.94 -1.39 2.87
N GLN A 178 19.78 -1.83 3.79
CA GLN A 178 20.04 -3.28 3.97
C GLN A 178 18.82 -4.04 4.51
N GLY A 179 17.89 -3.34 5.16
CA GLY A 179 16.65 -3.89 5.65
C GLY A 179 15.77 -2.84 6.32
N LEU A 180 14.49 -3.17 6.45
CA LEU A 180 13.49 -2.36 7.15
C LEU A 180 13.25 -2.90 8.56
N ARG A 181 13.27 -2.01 9.55
CA ARG A 181 13.11 -2.37 10.96
C ARG A 181 11.68 -2.11 11.42
N SER A 182 11.29 -2.83 12.45
CA SER A 182 10.16 -2.45 13.28
C SER A 182 10.47 -2.78 14.73
N TYR A 183 10.08 -1.90 15.65
CA TYR A 183 10.33 -2.08 17.07
C TYR A 183 9.22 -1.45 17.90
N ARG A 184 8.96 -2.03 19.08
CA ARG A 184 8.00 -1.50 20.05
C ARG A 184 8.56 -0.25 20.69
N LEU A 185 7.72 0.76 20.87
CA LEU A 185 8.05 1.98 21.62
C LEU A 185 7.71 1.87 23.11
N THR A 186 6.98 0.82 23.49
CA THR A 186 6.60 0.55 24.89
C THR A 186 6.67 -0.94 25.18
N ASP A 187 6.75 -1.29 26.47
CA ASP A 187 6.75 -2.69 26.92
C ASP A 187 5.35 -3.34 26.87
N ARG A 188 4.32 -2.58 26.50
CA ARG A 188 2.96 -3.12 26.37
C ARG A 188 2.87 -4.03 25.17
N GLU A 189 2.19 -5.17 25.35
CA GLU A 189 1.93 -6.15 24.30
C GLU A 189 1.22 -5.52 23.07
N ASN A 190 0.27 -4.61 23.33
CA ASN A 190 -0.51 -3.88 22.35
C ASN A 190 -0.20 -2.37 22.32
N GLY A 191 1.05 -1.97 22.55
CA GLY A 191 1.48 -0.56 22.52
C GLY A 191 1.96 -0.08 21.14
N PRO A 192 2.31 1.20 20.99
CA PRO A 192 2.75 1.77 19.73
C PRO A 192 4.05 1.12 19.23
N TYR A 193 4.12 0.98 17.91
CA TYR A 193 5.27 0.45 17.18
C TYR A 193 5.86 1.55 16.32
N ARG A 194 7.14 1.46 16.03
CA ARG A 194 7.75 2.22 14.93
C ARG A 194 8.11 1.26 13.82
N GLU A 195 7.78 1.64 12.60
CA GLU A 195 7.95 0.83 11.39
C GLU A 195 8.71 1.65 10.33
N ASP A 196 9.69 1.01 9.71
CA ASP A 196 10.40 1.57 8.57
C ASP A 196 9.78 1.07 7.25
N PHE A 197 9.71 1.98 6.28
CA PHE A 197 9.25 1.76 4.92
C PHE A 197 10.29 2.30 3.94
N LEU A 198 10.44 1.64 2.80
CA LEU A 198 11.11 2.26 1.66
C LEU A 198 10.04 2.90 0.78
N VAL A 199 10.12 4.21 0.59
CA VAL A 199 9.31 4.95 -0.38
C VAL A 199 10.16 5.19 -1.63
N VAL A 200 9.57 4.89 -2.77
CA VAL A 200 10.20 5.00 -4.09
C VAL A 200 9.42 6.02 -4.90
N ASP A 201 10.12 7.04 -5.40
CA ASP A 201 9.54 7.98 -6.36
C ASP A 201 9.68 7.40 -7.76
N LEU A 202 8.59 6.84 -8.26
CA LEU A 202 8.52 6.15 -9.55
C LEU A 202 8.03 7.10 -10.63
N GLU A 203 8.89 7.41 -11.60
CA GLU A 203 8.51 8.15 -12.79
C GLU A 203 7.82 7.21 -13.78
N THR A 204 6.54 7.45 -14.03
CA THR A 204 5.77 6.83 -15.11
C THR A 204 5.55 7.89 -16.18
N ASP A 205 6.23 7.75 -17.32
CA ASP A 205 6.08 8.61 -18.51
C ASP A 205 4.74 8.40 -19.22
#